data_AF-A0A2W5YDJ6-F1
#
_entry.id   AF-A0A2W5YDJ6-F1
#
_cell.length_a   1.000
_cell.length_b   1.000
_cell.length_c   1.000
_cell.angle_alpha   90.00
_cell.angle_beta   90.00
_cell.angle_gamma   90.00
#
_symmetry.space_group_name_H-M   'P 1'
#
loop_
_entity.id
_entity.type
_entity.pdbx_description
1 polymer ?
#
loop_
_entity_poly.entity_id
_entity_poly.type
_entity_poly.pdbx_seq_one_letter_code
_entity_poly.pdbx_strand_id
1 'polypeptide(L)'
;MAGSERSRAEPSPAEAAGLLAEVGRLPARTRRLAATKFTRVSLVAWGVAWVFGYAAVQLLPQPVGLGAFAVLGVGAVTLTRLGAPGELLSGWEAQFRRGWWVLIGVMPLLGLIVQPTPLPTLLLLLGALWGVALLLFAVTVSDRALGAVGLTIVAGAAAIHVLAGG
;
A
#
# COMPACT_ATOMS: atom_id res chain seq x y z
N MET A 1 -55.45 -1.80 21.33
CA MET A 1 -54.13 -2.24 21.81
C MET A 1 -54.11 -3.76 21.82
N ALA A 2 -53.64 -4.38 20.74
CA ALA A 2 -53.51 -5.84 20.64
C ALA A 2 -52.03 -6.14 20.42
N GLY A 3 -51.44 -6.85 21.39
CA GLY A 3 -50.05 -7.23 21.38
C GLY A 3 -49.77 -8.21 20.24
N SER A 4 -48.90 -7.81 19.31
CA SER A 4 -48.26 -8.75 18.42
C SER A 4 -47.15 -9.44 19.19
N GLU A 5 -47.50 -10.50 19.94
CA GLU A 5 -46.55 -11.51 20.37
C GLU A 5 -46.02 -12.21 19.10
N ARG A 6 -45.02 -11.59 18.46
CA ARG A 6 -44.19 -12.30 17.50
C ARG A 6 -43.50 -13.40 18.30
N SER A 7 -44.06 -14.60 18.23
CA SER A 7 -43.40 -15.85 18.55
C SER A 7 -41.96 -15.76 18.04
N ARG A 8 -41.02 -15.57 18.96
CA ARG A 8 -39.59 -15.72 18.68
C ARG A 8 -39.38 -17.22 18.52
N ALA A 9 -39.73 -17.75 17.36
CA ALA A 9 -39.29 -19.08 16.98
C ALA A 9 -37.76 -19.08 17.11
N GLU A 10 -37.23 -19.96 17.97
CA GLU A 10 -35.79 -20.13 18.07
C GLU A 10 -35.27 -20.48 16.68
N PRO A 11 -34.26 -19.75 16.17
CA PRO A 11 -33.72 -20.02 14.85
C PRO A 11 -33.25 -21.46 14.81
N SER A 12 -33.59 -22.17 13.74
CA SER A 12 -33.13 -23.54 13.57
C SER A 12 -31.59 -23.59 13.64
N PRO A 13 -30.97 -24.70 14.07
CA PRO A 13 -29.51 -24.81 14.15
C PRO A 13 -28.81 -24.44 12.83
N ALA A 14 -29.46 -24.70 11.69
CA ALA A 14 -28.98 -24.31 10.36
C ALA A 14 -29.05 -22.79 10.12
N GLU A 15 -30.12 -22.13 10.54
CA GLU A 15 -30.23 -20.66 10.48
C GLU A 15 -29.28 -19.97 11.45
N ALA A 16 -29.10 -20.50 12.66
CA ALA A 16 -28.13 -19.99 13.63
C ALA A 16 -26.70 -20.11 13.08
N ALA A 17 -26.35 -21.23 12.44
CA ALA A 17 -25.06 -21.41 11.78
C ALA A 17 -24.89 -20.46 10.57
N GLY A 18 -25.95 -20.23 9.79
CA GLY A 18 -25.97 -19.27 8.70
C GLY A 18 -25.73 -17.84 9.18
N LEU A 19 -26.43 -17.41 10.22
CA LEU A 19 -26.29 -16.09 10.84
C LEU A 19 -24.92 -15.91 11.47
N LEU A 20 -24.35 -16.92 12.14
CA LEU A 20 -22.99 -16.86 12.67
C LEU A 20 -21.94 -16.81 11.56
N ALA A 21 -22.13 -17.53 10.45
CA ALA A 21 -21.26 -17.42 9.28
C ALA A 21 -21.35 -16.04 8.62
N GLU A 22 -22.53 -15.44 8.58
CA GLU A 22 -22.75 -14.09 8.03
C GLU A 22 -22.19 -12.99 8.94
N VAL A 23 -22.39 -13.10 10.26
CA VAL A 23 -21.76 -12.26 11.28
C VAL A 23 -20.25 -12.46 11.34
N GLY A 24 -19.72 -13.63 10.98
CA GLY A 24 -18.28 -13.84 10.80
C GLY A 24 -17.71 -13.16 9.55
N ARG A 25 -18.52 -13.02 8.49
CA ARG A 25 -18.13 -12.39 7.21
C ARG A 25 -18.22 -10.87 7.23
N LEU A 26 -19.12 -10.30 8.04
CA LEU A 26 -19.32 -8.86 8.18
C LEU A 26 -18.05 -8.13 8.67
N PRO A 27 -17.40 -8.51 9.79
CA PRO A 27 -16.16 -7.90 10.27
C PRO A 27 -15.04 -7.99 9.25
N ALA A 28 -14.93 -9.09 8.51
CA ALA A 28 -13.92 -9.24 7.46
C ALA A 28 -14.13 -8.23 6.32
N ARG A 29 -15.38 -8.00 5.90
CA ARG A 29 -15.73 -6.98 4.89
C ARG A 29 -15.50 -5.56 5.41
N THR A 30 -15.94 -5.24 6.62
CA THR A 30 -15.78 -3.89 7.20
C THR A 30 -14.32 -3.57 7.47
N ARG A 31 -13.54 -4.54 7.97
CA ARG A 31 -12.07 -4.41 8.12
C ARG A 31 -11.38 -4.25 6.78
N ARG A 32 -11.79 -4.99 5.74
CA ARG A 32 -11.23 -4.81 4.38
C ARG A 32 -11.49 -3.39 3.88
N LEU A 33 -12.69 -2.84 4.06
CA LEU A 33 -13.03 -1.48 3.65
C LEU A 33 -12.27 -0.39 4.44
N ALA A 34 -12.14 -0.54 5.76
CA ALA A 34 -11.39 0.39 6.61
C ALA A 34 -9.88 0.35 6.30
N ALA A 35 -9.31 -0.85 6.18
CA ALA A 35 -7.92 -1.06 5.80
C ALA A 35 -7.63 -0.48 4.41
N THR A 36 -8.55 -0.64 3.44
CA THR A 36 -8.33 -0.17 2.07
C THR A 36 -8.13 1.34 2.00
N LYS A 37 -8.89 2.13 2.78
CA LYS A 37 -8.78 3.60 2.73
C LYS A 37 -7.44 4.09 3.30
N PHE A 38 -7.02 3.54 4.44
CA PHE A 38 -5.76 3.93 5.09
C PHE A 38 -4.53 3.48 4.29
N THR A 39 -4.55 2.22 3.87
CA THR A 39 -3.44 1.63 3.12
C THR A 39 -3.32 2.31 1.76
N ARG A 40 -4.43 2.69 1.11
CA ARG A 40 -4.41 3.41 -0.17
C ARG A 40 -3.68 4.75 -0.08
N VAL A 41 -3.96 5.59 0.92
CA VAL A 41 -3.29 6.91 1.04
C VAL A 41 -1.78 6.74 1.21
N SER A 42 -1.38 5.84 2.12
CA SER A 42 0.03 5.56 2.37
C SER A 42 0.73 5.02 1.11
N LEU A 43 0.10 4.05 0.43
CA LEU A 43 0.62 3.43 -0.78
C LEU A 43 0.80 4.43 -1.93
N VAL A 44 -0.19 5.29 -2.15
CA VAL A 44 -0.15 6.34 -3.17
C VAL A 44 0.93 7.37 -2.82
N ALA A 45 0.99 7.84 -1.57
CA ALA A 45 1.97 8.85 -1.14
C ALA A 45 3.41 8.36 -1.35
N TRP A 46 3.70 7.12 -0.97
CA TRP A 46 5.00 6.51 -1.22
C TRP A 46 5.28 6.27 -2.70
N GLY A 47 4.28 5.83 -3.47
CA GLY A 47 4.43 5.68 -4.92
C GLY A 47 4.78 6.98 -5.63
N VAL A 48 4.11 8.07 -5.27
CA VAL A 48 4.40 9.43 -5.74
C VAL A 48 5.81 9.85 -5.32
N ALA A 49 6.18 9.66 -4.06
CA ALA A 49 7.52 10.01 -3.58
C ALA A 49 8.63 9.27 -4.35
N TRP A 50 8.43 7.99 -4.68
CA TRP A 50 9.38 7.22 -5.49
C TRP A 50 9.52 7.77 -6.91
N VAL A 51 8.40 7.96 -7.63
CA VAL A 51 8.42 8.42 -9.02
C VAL A 51 9.03 9.82 -9.14
N PHE A 52 8.54 10.77 -8.35
CA PHE A 52 9.02 12.15 -8.41
C PHE A 52 10.40 12.30 -7.78
N GLY A 53 10.71 11.53 -6.74
CA GLY A 53 12.04 11.51 -6.14
C GLY A 53 13.07 11.00 -7.13
N TYR A 54 12.79 9.90 -7.82
CA TYR A 54 13.68 9.37 -8.84
C TYR A 54 13.87 10.36 -10.00
N ALA A 55 12.77 10.96 -10.50
CA ALA A 55 12.85 11.99 -11.52
C ALA A 55 13.73 13.18 -11.06
N ALA A 56 13.60 13.61 -9.80
CA ALA A 56 14.43 14.68 -9.25
C ALA A 56 15.92 14.29 -9.18
N VAL A 57 16.24 13.05 -8.79
CA VAL A 57 17.63 12.54 -8.75
C VAL A 57 18.25 12.48 -10.15
N GLN A 58 17.46 12.19 -11.18
CA GLN A 58 17.93 12.10 -12.57
C GLN A 58 18.03 13.47 -13.26
N LEU A 59 17.06 14.36 -13.04
CA LEU A 59 16.93 15.60 -13.80
C LEU A 59 17.60 16.81 -13.13
N LEU A 60 17.88 16.74 -11.83
CA LEU A 60 18.50 17.84 -11.08
C LEU A 60 19.96 17.53 -10.75
N PRO A 61 20.80 18.57 -10.58
CA PRO A 61 22.15 18.40 -10.07
C PRO A 61 22.17 17.70 -8.71
N GLN A 62 23.10 16.78 -8.51
CA GLN A 62 23.45 16.19 -7.21
C GLN A 62 24.20 17.27 -6.43
N PRO A 63 23.66 17.91 -5.38
CA PRO A 63 22.88 17.35 -4.26
C PRO A 63 21.39 17.74 -4.21
N VAL A 64 20.94 18.63 -5.11
CA VAL A 64 19.56 19.15 -5.13
C VAL A 64 18.55 18.03 -5.38
N GLY A 65 18.85 17.12 -6.30
CA GLY A 65 18.00 15.96 -6.59
C GLY A 65 17.79 15.05 -5.37
N LEU A 66 18.85 14.79 -4.59
CA LEU A 66 18.77 14.01 -3.35
C LEU A 66 17.98 14.75 -2.26
N GLY A 67 18.18 16.06 -2.13
CA GLY A 67 17.40 16.89 -1.21
C GLY A 67 15.90 16.83 -1.53
N ALA A 68 15.54 16.97 -2.81
CA ALA A 68 14.16 16.84 -3.27
C ALA A 68 13.58 15.45 -3.00
N PHE A 69 14.35 14.39 -3.25
CA PHE A 69 13.96 13.01 -2.92
C PHE A 69 13.65 12.88 -1.42
N ALA A 70 14.54 13.37 -0.55
CA ALA A 70 14.37 13.30 0.89
C ALA A 70 13.11 14.05 1.36
N VAL A 71 12.86 15.25 0.82
CA VAL A 71 11.64 16.04 1.12
C VAL A 71 10.38 15.27 0.73
N LEU A 72 10.35 14.65 -0.45
CA LEU A 72 9.24 13.82 -0.89
C LEU A 72 9.02 12.60 0.03
N GLY A 73 10.12 11.97 0.48
CA GLY A 73 10.07 10.89 1.46
C GLY A 73 9.47 11.33 2.80
N VAL A 74 9.89 12.48 3.33
CA VAL A 74 9.33 13.08 4.56
C VAL A 74 7.84 13.40 4.37
N GLY A 75 7.45 13.92 3.20
CA GLY A 75 6.05 14.14 2.84
C GLY A 75 5.25 12.84 2.87
N ALA A 76 5.75 11.76 2.27
CA ALA A 76 5.10 10.46 2.28
C ALA A 76 4.95 9.88 3.70
N VAL A 77 5.99 9.97 4.54
CA VAL A 77 5.92 9.60 5.96
C VAL A 77 4.84 10.41 6.69
N THR A 78 4.80 11.72 6.46
CA THR A 78 3.84 12.63 7.11
C THR A 78 2.42 12.28 6.70
N LEU A 79 2.14 12.10 5.41
CA LEU A 79 0.84 11.69 4.89
C LEU A 79 0.41 10.30 5.40
N THR A 80 1.36 9.37 5.49
CA THR A 80 1.14 8.03 6.06
C THR A 80 0.74 8.11 7.55
N ARG A 81 1.35 9.02 8.32
CA ARG A 81 1.02 9.21 9.74
C ARG A 81 -0.30 9.95 9.95
N LEU A 82 -0.57 11.01 9.17
CA LEU A 82 -1.80 11.78 9.25
C LEU A 82 -3.03 11.00 8.78
N GLY A 83 -2.85 10.10 7.81
CA GLY A 83 -3.91 9.22 7.35
C GLY A 83 -4.25 8.08 8.32
N ALA A 84 -3.39 7.80 9.31
CA ALA A 84 -3.56 6.70 10.25
C ALA A 84 -4.55 7.10 11.36
N PRO A 85 -5.76 6.53 11.44
CA PRO A 85 -6.59 6.74 12.61
C PRO A 85 -5.86 6.22 13.85
N GLY A 86 -5.98 6.93 14.98
CA GLY A 86 -5.40 6.52 16.27
C GLY A 86 -6.06 5.27 16.89
N GLU A 87 -6.94 4.61 16.14
CA GLU A 87 -7.67 3.42 16.56
C GLU A 87 -6.85 2.16 16.32
N LEU A 88 -7.06 1.19 17.22
CA LEU A 88 -6.41 -0.12 17.28
C LEU A 88 -6.36 -0.78 15.88
N LEU A 89 -5.21 -0.63 15.22
CA LEU A 89 -4.88 -1.42 14.04
C LEU A 89 -5.10 -2.88 14.39
N SER A 90 -5.94 -3.55 13.61
CA SER A 90 -6.11 -4.98 13.72
C SER A 90 -4.73 -5.65 13.59
N GLY A 91 -4.52 -6.79 14.26
CA GLY A 91 -3.23 -7.50 14.21
C GLY A 91 -2.73 -7.77 12.78
N TRP A 92 -3.67 -7.91 11.83
CA TRP A 92 -3.37 -8.04 10.40
C TRP A 92 -2.83 -6.74 9.77
N GLU A 93 -3.40 -5.57 10.05
CA GLU A 93 -2.90 -4.28 9.55
C GLU A 93 -1.53 -3.95 10.12
N ALA A 94 -1.29 -4.24 11.40
CA ALA A 94 0.01 -4.09 12.03
C ALA A 94 1.06 -4.99 11.38
N GLN A 95 0.71 -6.25 11.11
CA GLN A 95 1.58 -7.19 10.43
C GLN A 95 1.86 -6.76 8.98
N PHE A 96 0.84 -6.27 8.28
CA PHE A 96 0.97 -5.78 6.91
C PHE A 96 1.90 -4.57 6.83
N ARG A 97 1.72 -3.59 7.73
CA ARG A 97 2.61 -2.43 7.84
C ARG A 97 4.05 -2.83 8.18
N ARG A 98 4.26 -3.83 9.05
CA ARG A 98 5.59 -4.39 9.30
C ARG A 98 6.18 -5.01 8.04
N GLY A 99 5.39 -5.76 7.27
CA GLY A 99 5.81 -6.32 5.98
C GLY A 99 6.33 -5.23 5.03
N TRP A 100 5.68 -4.07 4.97
CA TRP A 100 6.15 -2.94 4.18
C TRP A 100 7.47 -2.35 4.66
N TRP A 101 7.64 -2.17 5.98
CA TRP A 101 8.90 -1.69 6.53
C TRP A 101 10.05 -2.68 6.30
N VAL A 102 9.78 -3.97 6.44
CA VAL A 102 10.75 -5.03 6.13
C VAL A 102 11.11 -4.99 4.65
N LEU A 103 10.14 -4.86 3.75
CA LEU A 103 10.39 -4.75 2.31
C LEU A 103 11.30 -3.53 2.03
N ILE A 104 10.93 -2.33 2.51
CA ILE A 104 11.73 -1.11 2.34
C ILE A 104 13.15 -1.30 2.89
N GLY A 105 13.32 -1.96 4.04
CA GLY A 105 14.63 -2.17 4.64
C GLY A 105 15.48 -3.22 3.93
N VAL A 106 14.88 -4.27 3.39
CA VAL A 106 15.57 -5.37 2.69
C VAL A 106 15.93 -4.99 1.26
N MET A 107 15.13 -4.15 0.61
CA MET A 107 15.31 -3.84 -0.79
C MET A 107 16.69 -3.21 -1.15
N PRO A 108 17.26 -2.25 -0.39
CA PRO A 108 18.60 -1.74 -0.66
C PRO A 108 19.67 -2.83 -0.56
N LEU A 109 19.49 -3.80 0.35
CA LEU A 109 20.40 -4.94 0.49
C LEU A 109 20.36 -5.84 -0.75
N LEU A 110 19.18 -6.04 -1.36
CA LEU A 110 19.07 -6.77 -2.62
C LEU A 110 19.86 -6.08 -3.75
N GLY A 111 19.81 -4.75 -3.82
CA GLY A 111 20.61 -3.98 -4.77
C GLY A 111 22.13 -4.12 -4.53
N LEU A 112 22.56 -4.18 -3.27
CA LEU A 112 23.98 -4.37 -2.92
C LEU A 112 24.48 -5.80 -3.20
N ILE A 113 23.62 -6.82 -3.09
CA ILE A 113 23.98 -8.22 -3.30
C ILE A 113 24.24 -8.53 -4.79
N VAL A 114 23.48 -7.92 -5.70
CA VAL A 114 23.54 -8.27 -7.13
C VAL A 114 24.79 -7.68 -7.80
N GLN A 115 25.09 -6.40 -7.57
CA GLN A 115 26.32 -5.72 -8.03
C GLN A 115 26.33 -4.27 -7.51
N PRO A 116 27.50 -3.60 -7.43
CA PRO A 116 27.56 -2.17 -7.14
C PRO A 116 26.80 -1.40 -8.24
N THR A 117 25.56 -1.04 -7.90
CA THR A 117 24.64 -0.38 -8.81
C THR A 117 24.68 1.12 -8.52
N PRO A 118 24.78 2.01 -9.52
CA PRO A 118 24.67 3.44 -9.31
C PRO A 118 23.42 3.79 -8.50
N LEU A 119 23.54 4.73 -7.56
CA LEU A 119 22.46 5.11 -6.66
C LEU A 119 21.13 5.43 -7.40
N PRO A 120 21.12 6.14 -8.54
CA PRO A 120 19.87 6.37 -9.29
C PRO A 120 19.18 5.06 -9.71
N THR A 121 19.93 4.10 -10.26
CA THR A 121 19.40 2.80 -10.69
C THR A 121 18.89 1.99 -9.50
N LEU A 122 19.54 2.09 -8.34
CA LEU A 122 19.05 1.48 -7.11
C LEU A 122 17.70 2.09 -6.69
N LEU A 123 17.58 3.42 -6.69
CA LEU A 123 16.31 4.11 -6.36
C LEU A 123 15.18 3.77 -7.35
N LEU A 124 15.50 3.62 -8.64
CA LEU A 124 14.55 3.18 -9.65
C LEU A 124 14.02 1.76 -9.34
N LEU A 125 14.93 0.84 -9.02
CA LEU A 125 14.57 -0.53 -8.64
C LEU A 125 13.67 -0.55 -7.40
N LEU A 126 13.99 0.29 -6.39
CA LEU A 126 13.16 0.49 -5.20
C LEU A 126 11.73 0.93 -5.56
N GLY A 127 11.59 1.93 -6.42
CA GLY A 127 10.29 2.40 -6.90
C GLY A 127 9.52 1.36 -7.71
N ALA A 128 10.21 0.58 -8.55
CA ALA A 128 9.59 -0.47 -9.35
C ALA A 128 9.04 -1.60 -8.48
N LEU A 129 9.79 -2.10 -7.49
CA LEU A 129 9.27 -3.15 -6.60
C LEU A 129 8.13 -2.63 -5.73
N TRP A 130 8.17 -1.35 -5.33
CA TRP A 130 7.04 -0.73 -4.65
C TRP A 130 5.77 -0.81 -5.49
N GLY A 131 5.85 -0.44 -6.78
CA GLY A 131 4.74 -0.57 -7.73
C GLY A 131 4.25 -2.01 -7.88
N VAL A 132 5.15 -2.99 -7.95
CA VAL A 132 4.79 -4.43 -7.99
C VAL A 132 4.09 -4.88 -6.72
N ALA A 133 4.60 -4.51 -5.55
CA ALA A 133 3.97 -4.85 -4.27
C ALA A 133 2.57 -4.23 -4.16
N LEU A 134 2.39 -3.02 -4.70
CA LEU A 134 1.11 -2.31 -4.74
C LEU A 134 0.11 -2.99 -5.70
N LEU A 135 0.58 -3.51 -6.84
CA LEU A 135 -0.21 -4.35 -7.75
C LEU A 135 -0.66 -5.65 -7.09
N LEU A 136 0.26 -6.36 -6.42
CA LEU A 136 -0.07 -7.59 -5.69
C LEU A 136 -1.12 -7.31 -4.61
N PHE A 137 -0.95 -6.21 -3.87
CA PHE A 137 -1.93 -5.81 -2.87
C PHE A 137 -3.29 -5.50 -3.51
N ALA A 138 -3.32 -4.73 -4.59
CA ALA A 138 -4.54 -4.41 -5.34
C ALA A 138 -5.29 -5.68 -5.79
N VAL A 139 -4.57 -6.71 -6.25
CA VAL A 139 -5.16 -8.03 -6.57
C VAL A 139 -5.78 -8.67 -5.32
N THR A 140 -5.05 -8.70 -4.21
CA THR A 140 -5.56 -9.31 -2.95
C THR A 140 -6.77 -8.59 -2.37
N VAL A 141 -6.90 -7.27 -2.58
CA VAL A 141 -8.07 -6.49 -2.12
C VAL A 141 -9.13 -6.28 -3.21
N SER A 142 -8.88 -6.76 -4.43
CA SER A 142 -9.74 -6.58 -5.61
C SER A 142 -10.01 -5.10 -5.95
N ASP A 143 -9.02 -4.21 -5.72
CA ASP A 143 -9.11 -2.77 -5.94
C ASP A 143 -8.45 -2.38 -7.27
N ARG A 144 -9.26 -2.22 -8.33
CA ARG A 144 -8.78 -1.88 -9.67
C ARG A 144 -8.10 -0.52 -9.76
N ALA A 145 -8.58 0.48 -9.00
CA ALA A 145 -8.00 1.82 -9.06
C ALA A 145 -6.61 1.84 -8.39
N LEU A 146 -6.43 1.08 -7.31
CA LEU A 146 -5.12 0.88 -6.71
C LEU A 146 -4.17 0.11 -7.66
N GLY A 147 -4.70 -0.88 -8.37
CA GLY A 147 -3.96 -1.59 -9.42
C GLY A 147 -3.48 -0.66 -10.54
N ALA A 148 -4.34 0.26 -11.00
CA ALA A 148 -3.96 1.26 -12.00
C ALA A 148 -2.83 2.20 -11.51
N VAL A 149 -2.85 2.59 -10.23
CA VAL A 149 -1.76 3.37 -9.63
C VAL A 149 -0.45 2.57 -9.64
N GLY A 150 -0.49 1.30 -9.20
CA GLY A 150 0.70 0.43 -9.20
C GLY A 150 1.27 0.26 -10.60
N LEU A 151 0.41 0.02 -11.59
CA LEU A 151 0.81 -0.07 -12.99
C LEU A 151 1.44 1.24 -13.50
N THR A 152 0.85 2.39 -13.14
CA THR A 152 1.37 3.71 -13.54
C THR A 152 2.75 3.97 -12.93
N ILE A 153 2.98 3.56 -11.68
CA ILE A 153 4.30 3.67 -11.02
C ILE A 153 5.34 2.82 -11.77
N VAL A 154 5.03 1.55 -12.05
CA VAL A 154 5.95 0.65 -12.75
C VAL A 154 6.20 1.14 -14.18
N ALA A 155 5.15 1.50 -14.93
CA ALA A 155 5.27 2.00 -16.29
C ALA A 155 6.03 3.34 -16.34
N GLY A 156 5.77 4.25 -15.40
CA GLY A 156 6.48 5.53 -15.28
C GLY A 156 7.95 5.33 -14.98
N ALA A 157 8.28 4.45 -14.02
CA ALA A 157 9.67 4.08 -13.73
C ALA A 157 10.38 3.53 -14.97
N ALA A 158 9.76 2.58 -15.67
CA ALA A 158 10.30 2.01 -16.91
C ALA A 158 10.50 3.08 -18.00
N ALA A 159 9.52 3.97 -18.19
CA ALA A 159 9.61 5.05 -19.17
C ALA A 159 10.76 6.02 -18.86
N ILE A 160 10.91 6.45 -17.59
CA ILE A 160 12.01 7.35 -17.20
C ILE A 160 13.36 6.68 -17.44
N HIS A 161 13.50 5.39 -17.14
CA HIS A 161 14.74 4.64 -17.38
C HIS A 161 15.12 4.59 -18.86
N VAL A 162 14.15 4.27 -19.72
CA VAL A 162 14.37 4.24 -21.18
C VAL A 162 14.72 5.63 -21.72
N LEU A 163 14.01 6.67 -21.28
CA LEU A 163 14.24 8.04 -21.73
C LEU A 163 15.57 8.62 -21.23
N ALA A 164 16.05 8.16 -20.08
CA ALA A 164 17.36 8.55 -19.54
C ALA A 164 18.54 7.84 -20.23
N GLY A 165 18.28 7.02 -21.25
CA GLY A 165 19.31 6.38 -22.08
C GLY A 165 20.03 5.24 -21.38
N GLY A 166 19.25 4.33 -20.76
CA GLY A 166 19.75 3.13 -20.07
C GLY A 166 20.86 2.38 -20.80
#